data_AF-A0A0K2ZIB4-F1
#
_entry.id   AF-A0A0K2ZIB4-F1
#
_cell.length_a   1.000
_cell.length_b   1.000
_cell.length_c   1.000
_cell.angle_alpha   90.00
_cell.angle_beta   90.00
_cell.angle_gamma   90.00
#
_symmetry.space_group_name_H-M   'P 1'
#
loop_
_entity.id
_entity.type
_entity.pdbx_description
1 polymer ?
#
loop_
_entity_poly.entity_id
_entity_poly.type
_entity_poly.pdbx_seq_one_letter_code
_entity_poly.pdbx_strand_id
1 'polypeptide(L)'
;MKESILDVLLYLFEHYFSEDADPVRDRDSLQNGLIQAGFSPTEISKAFDWLDALADQRPAVPQPRIDGPIRIYHGPELDKLDVECRGFLLFLEQHGILDSDQRELVLDRAMALDQDELDLDDLKWVVLMVLFNQPGAEAAYAWMETQMFVDEPEPVH
;
A
#
# COMPACT_ATOMS: atom_id res chain seq x y z
N MET A 1 -10.78 16.44 11.38
CA MET A 1 -9.51 15.89 10.87
C MET A 1 -9.20 16.60 9.57
N LYS A 2 -7.94 16.91 9.27
CA LYS A 2 -7.55 17.22 7.90
C LYS A 2 -7.43 15.88 7.19
N GLU A 3 -8.13 15.72 6.07
CA GLU A 3 -7.97 14.56 5.20
C GLU A 3 -6.51 14.53 4.71
N SER A 4 -5.93 13.34 4.65
CA SER A 4 -4.57 13.07 4.21
C SER A 4 -4.55 12.35 2.86
N ILE A 5 -3.38 12.32 2.21
CA ILE A 5 -3.13 11.52 1.01
C ILE A 5 -3.56 10.06 1.25
N LEU A 6 -3.25 9.52 2.43
CA LEU A 6 -3.56 8.14 2.78
C LEU A 6 -5.07 7.91 2.81
N ASP A 7 -5.86 8.81 3.41
CA ASP A 7 -7.32 8.68 3.44
C ASP A 7 -7.93 8.61 2.02
N VAL A 8 -7.37 9.38 1.08
CA VAL A 8 -7.78 9.33 -0.34
C VAL A 8 -7.42 7.98 -0.96
N LEU A 9 -6.22 7.47 -0.71
CA LEU A 9 -5.75 6.19 -1.22
C LEU A 9 -6.59 5.02 -0.67
N LEU A 10 -6.90 5.05 0.63
CA LEU A 10 -7.76 4.08 1.30
C LEU A 10 -9.17 4.09 0.68
N TYR A 11 -9.77 5.27 0.54
CA TYR A 11 -11.09 5.39 -0.07
C TYR A 11 -11.10 4.85 -1.51
N LEU A 12 -10.08 5.17 -2.31
CA LEU A 12 -9.93 4.62 -3.66
C LEU A 12 -9.85 3.09 -3.63
N PHE A 13 -9.07 2.54 -2.71
CA PHE A 13 -8.91 1.09 -2.57
C PHE A 13 -10.21 0.39 -2.21
N GLU A 14 -10.85 0.85 -1.14
CA GLU A 14 -12.08 0.26 -0.61
C GLU A 14 -13.27 0.33 -1.59
N HIS A 15 -13.39 1.42 -2.36
CA HIS A 15 -14.59 1.66 -3.19
C HIS A 15 -14.37 1.40 -4.69
N TYR A 16 -13.12 1.33 -5.14
CA TYR A 16 -12.80 1.26 -6.56
C TYR A 16 -11.82 0.16 -6.95
N PHE A 17 -11.10 -0.47 -6.01
CA PHE A 17 -10.17 -1.56 -6.33
C PHE A 17 -10.63 -2.93 -5.78
N SER A 18 -11.46 -2.97 -4.73
CA SER A 18 -12.01 -4.19 -4.12
C SER A 18 -13.18 -4.84 -4.89
N GLU A 19 -14.03 -4.04 -5.54
CA GLU A 19 -15.30 -4.51 -6.16
C GLU A 19 -15.15 -4.89 -7.65
N ASP A 20 -14.38 -5.92 -8.01
CA ASP A 20 -14.26 -6.45 -9.39
C ASP A 20 -14.24 -5.33 -10.47
N ALA A 21 -13.55 -4.23 -10.13
CA ALA A 21 -13.82 -2.97 -10.78
C ALA A 21 -13.03 -2.90 -12.07
N ASP A 22 -13.80 -2.84 -13.17
CA ASP A 22 -13.33 -2.66 -14.53
C ASP A 22 -12.13 -1.68 -14.58
N PRO A 23 -10.94 -2.09 -15.08
CA PRO A 23 -9.74 -1.24 -15.17
C PRO A 23 -9.91 -0.04 -16.14
N VAL A 24 -11.14 0.23 -16.56
CA VAL A 24 -11.58 1.29 -17.48
C VAL A 24 -12.35 2.40 -16.74
N ARG A 25 -12.17 2.58 -15.42
CA ARG A 25 -12.63 3.79 -14.76
C ARG A 25 -11.69 4.94 -15.08
N ASP A 26 -12.17 5.88 -15.88
CA ASP A 26 -11.45 7.10 -16.25
C ASP A 26 -11.06 7.91 -14.99
N ARG A 27 -9.83 8.45 -14.97
CA ARG A 27 -9.28 9.27 -13.87
C ARG A 27 -10.22 10.41 -13.51
N ASP A 28 -10.88 10.99 -14.51
CA ASP A 28 -11.88 12.05 -14.33
C ASP A 28 -13.10 11.58 -13.51
N SER A 29 -13.53 10.34 -13.70
CA SER A 29 -14.67 9.77 -12.95
C SER A 29 -14.31 9.49 -11.49
N LEU A 30 -13.10 8.96 -11.24
CA LEU A 30 -12.58 8.75 -9.89
C LEU A 30 -12.42 10.07 -9.14
N GLN A 31 -11.82 11.07 -9.78
CA GLN A 31 -11.63 12.40 -9.21
C GLN A 31 -12.97 13.05 -8.83
N ASN A 32 -13.99 12.94 -9.69
CA ASN A 32 -15.32 13.45 -9.37
C ASN A 32 -15.96 12.73 -8.17
N GLY A 33 -15.79 11.41 -8.07
CA GLY A 33 -16.23 10.63 -6.91
C GLY A 33 -15.57 11.09 -5.61
N LEU A 34 -14.26 11.32 -5.63
CA LEU A 34 -13.50 11.81 -4.48
C LEU A 34 -13.93 13.21 -4.04
N ILE A 35 -14.17 14.13 -4.99
CA ILE A 35 -14.68 15.47 -4.67
C ILE A 35 -16.07 15.38 -4.00
N GLN A 36 -16.93 14.47 -4.48
CA GLN A 36 -18.25 14.24 -3.88
C GLN A 36 -18.17 13.62 -2.49
N ALA A 37 -17.16 12.80 -2.23
CA ALA A 37 -16.88 12.22 -0.91
C ALA A 37 -16.33 13.25 0.10
N GLY A 38 -15.91 14.43 -0.36
CA GLY A 38 -15.47 15.54 0.49
C GLY A 38 -13.98 15.86 0.37
N PHE A 39 -13.21 15.03 -0.35
CA PHE A 39 -11.76 15.17 -0.43
C PHE A 39 -11.33 16.47 -1.12
N SER A 40 -10.30 17.11 -0.58
CA SER A 40 -9.74 18.31 -1.20
C SER A 40 -9.06 18.00 -2.54
N PRO A 41 -9.17 18.88 -3.56
CA PRO A 41 -8.47 18.68 -4.84
C PRO A 41 -6.95 18.52 -4.73
N THR A 42 -6.35 19.08 -3.68
CA THR A 42 -4.90 18.99 -3.45
C THR A 42 -4.51 17.59 -3.03
N GLU A 43 -5.21 17.01 -2.05
CA GLU A 43 -4.95 15.65 -1.58
C GLU A 43 -5.30 14.61 -2.65
N ILE A 44 -6.37 14.85 -3.43
CA ILE A 44 -6.70 14.03 -4.59
C ILE A 44 -5.55 14.01 -5.61
N SER A 45 -5.00 15.18 -5.97
CA SER A 45 -3.88 15.26 -6.91
C SER A 45 -2.66 14.51 -6.39
N LYS A 46 -2.30 14.72 -5.12
CA LYS A 46 -1.15 14.05 -4.49
C LYS A 46 -1.33 12.51 -4.47
N ALA A 47 -2.54 12.02 -4.21
CA ALA A 47 -2.83 10.58 -4.22
C ALA A 47 -2.68 9.98 -5.61
N PHE A 48 -3.17 10.67 -6.65
CA PHE A 48 -2.94 10.23 -8.03
C PHE A 48 -1.46 10.26 -8.40
N ASP A 49 -0.71 11.29 -8.01
CA ASP A 49 0.74 11.35 -8.26
C ASP A 49 1.49 10.21 -7.54
N TRP A 50 1.03 9.84 -6.34
CA TRP A 50 1.54 8.68 -5.60
C TRP A 50 1.27 7.36 -6.33
N LEU A 51 0.06 7.18 -6.88
CA LEU A 51 -0.33 6.01 -7.65
C LEU A 51 0.41 5.93 -9.00
N ASP A 52 0.57 7.05 -9.70
CA ASP A 52 1.31 7.14 -10.96
C ASP A 52 2.77 6.71 -10.74
N ALA A 53 3.41 7.22 -9.67
CA ALA A 53 4.77 6.82 -9.33
C ALA A 53 4.88 5.35 -8.86
N LEU A 54 3.82 4.77 -8.27
CA LEU A 54 3.77 3.34 -7.96
C LEU A 54 3.68 2.50 -9.25
N ALA A 55 2.89 2.94 -10.23
CA ALA A 55 2.75 2.31 -11.53
C ALA A 55 4.06 2.32 -12.33
N ASP A 56 4.85 3.40 -12.23
CA ASP A 56 6.13 3.55 -12.92
C ASP A 56 7.25 2.66 -12.33
N GLN A 57 7.20 2.40 -11.02
CA GLN A 57 8.25 1.66 -10.30
C GLN A 57 8.00 0.16 -10.23
N ARG A 58 7.62 -0.47 -11.36
CA ARG A 58 7.50 -1.94 -11.41
C ARG A 58 8.89 -2.59 -11.36
N PRO A 59 9.23 -3.37 -10.31
CA PRO A 59 10.46 -4.13 -10.27
C PRO A 59 10.53 -5.06 -11.48
N ALA A 60 11.76 -5.31 -11.95
CA ALA A 60 11.99 -6.40 -12.89
C ALA A 60 11.62 -7.75 -12.23
N VAL A 61 11.48 -8.79 -13.05
CA VAL A 61 11.09 -10.15 -12.63
C VAL A 61 11.66 -10.52 -11.25
N PRO A 62 10.79 -10.84 -10.26
CA PRO A 62 11.18 -11.21 -8.90
C PRO A 62 12.35 -12.20 -8.90
N GLN A 63 13.42 -11.87 -8.18
CA GLN A 63 14.49 -12.81 -7.89
C GLN A 63 14.53 -13.07 -6.40
N PRO A 64 13.83 -14.10 -5.90
CA PRO A 64 13.88 -14.45 -4.49
C PRO A 64 15.32 -14.80 -4.12
N ARG A 65 15.92 -13.99 -3.25
CA ARG A 65 17.25 -14.25 -2.68
C ARG A 65 17.07 -14.89 -1.32
N ILE A 66 17.22 -16.21 -1.27
CA ILE A 66 17.36 -16.92 0.01
C ILE A 66 18.71 -16.52 0.60
N ASP A 67 18.74 -16.15 1.88
CA ASP A 67 19.94 -15.66 2.61
C ASP A 67 20.52 -14.33 2.07
N GLY A 68 19.65 -13.41 1.68
CA GLY A 68 20.03 -12.03 1.37
C GLY A 68 20.59 -11.24 2.57
N PRO A 69 21.28 -10.13 2.33
CA PRO A 69 21.77 -9.27 3.40
C PRO A 69 20.61 -8.71 4.25
N ILE A 70 20.85 -8.52 5.53
CA ILE A 70 19.89 -7.87 6.43
C ILE A 70 19.78 -6.38 6.06
N ARG A 71 18.56 -5.90 5.81
CA ARG A 71 18.31 -4.47 5.59
C ARG A 71 18.55 -3.68 6.88
N ILE A 72 19.27 -2.57 6.77
CA ILE A 72 19.48 -1.61 7.85
C ILE A 72 18.63 -0.38 7.54
N TYR A 73 17.74 0.01 8.46
CA TYR A 73 16.90 1.20 8.33
C TYR A 73 17.68 2.48 8.66
N HIS A 74 17.49 3.52 7.87
CA HIS A 74 18.08 4.86 8.05
C HIS A 74 17.17 5.77 8.90
N GLY A 75 17.71 6.86 9.46
CA GLY A 75 17.02 7.72 10.44
C GLY A 75 15.55 8.07 10.11
N PRO A 76 15.25 8.67 8.95
CA PRO A 76 13.88 9.00 8.57
C PRO A 76 12.96 7.78 8.44
N GLU A 77 13.49 6.62 8.04
CA GLU A 77 12.69 5.38 8.01
C GLU A 77 12.38 4.90 9.44
N LEU A 78 13.30 5.11 10.40
CA LEU A 78 13.09 4.78 11.82
C LEU A 78 12.11 5.75 12.50
N ASP A 79 12.10 7.01 12.07
CA ASP A 79 11.18 8.02 12.56
C ASP A 79 9.76 7.74 12.03
N LYS A 80 9.64 7.36 10.74
CA LYS A 80 8.36 7.06 10.08
C LYS A 80 7.77 5.71 10.47
N LEU A 81 8.60 4.67 10.56
CA LEU A 81 8.20 3.27 10.75
C LEU A 81 8.68 2.77 12.10
N ASP A 82 7.73 2.51 12.97
CA ASP A 82 8.02 2.02 14.31
C ASP A 82 8.54 0.56 14.31
N VAL A 83 8.70 -0.03 15.50
CA VAL A 83 9.21 -1.40 15.63
C VAL A 83 8.24 -2.42 15.03
N GLU A 84 6.94 -2.19 15.16
CA GLU A 84 5.90 -3.12 14.71
C GLU A 84 5.82 -3.13 13.18
N CYS A 85 5.81 -1.95 12.55
CA CYS A 85 5.89 -1.76 11.11
C CYS A 85 7.11 -2.48 10.50
N ARG A 86 8.30 -2.29 11.08
CA ARG A 86 9.53 -2.93 10.59
C ARG A 86 9.53 -4.44 10.82
N GLY A 87 8.99 -4.89 11.95
CA GLY A 87 8.80 -6.31 12.24
C GLY A 87 7.87 -6.99 11.24
N PHE A 88 6.80 -6.30 10.83
CA PHE A 88 5.87 -6.79 9.82
C PHE A 88 6.52 -6.92 8.45
N LEU A 89 7.28 -5.93 7.98
CA LEU A 89 8.02 -6.03 6.71
C LEU A 89 9.01 -7.20 6.71
N LEU A 90 9.73 -7.39 7.82
CA LEU A 90 10.63 -8.52 7.98
C LEU A 90 9.87 -9.85 7.93
N PHE A 91 8.72 -9.93 8.60
CA PHE A 91 7.85 -11.10 8.58
C PHE A 91 7.40 -11.44 7.15
N LEU A 92 6.94 -10.45 6.38
CA LEU A 92 6.50 -10.64 5.00
C LEU A 92 7.63 -11.15 4.10
N GLU A 93 8.84 -10.60 4.25
CA GLU A 93 10.02 -11.03 3.49
C GLU A 93 10.43 -12.47 3.85
N GLN A 94 10.43 -12.83 5.15
CA GLN A 94 10.78 -14.17 5.60
C GLN A 94 9.80 -15.26 5.14
N HIS A 95 8.53 -14.91 4.93
CA HIS A 95 7.51 -15.83 4.43
C HIS A 95 7.39 -15.82 2.91
N GLY A 96 8.22 -15.03 2.22
CA GLY A 96 8.22 -14.93 0.75
C GLY A 96 6.97 -14.25 0.18
N ILE A 97 6.25 -13.48 1.00
CA ILE A 97 5.10 -12.68 0.56
C ILE A 97 5.59 -11.43 -0.18
N LEU A 98 6.67 -10.85 0.33
CA LEU A 98 7.45 -9.83 -0.37
C LEU A 98 8.84 -10.38 -0.69
N ASP A 99 9.38 -10.04 -1.85
CA ASP A 99 10.82 -10.11 -2.09
C ASP A 99 11.52 -8.80 -1.65
N SER A 100 12.85 -8.78 -1.70
CA SER A 100 13.62 -7.60 -1.28
C SER A 100 13.36 -6.35 -2.11
N ASP A 101 13.02 -6.49 -3.40
CA ASP A 101 12.75 -5.36 -4.29
C ASP A 101 11.35 -4.79 -4.01
N GLN A 102 10.37 -5.66 -3.80
CA GLN A 102 9.03 -5.30 -3.35
C GLN A 102 9.05 -4.64 -1.97
N ARG A 103 9.89 -5.13 -1.03
CA ARG A 103 10.09 -4.48 0.27
C ARG A 103 10.63 -3.05 0.13
N GLU A 104 11.60 -2.81 -0.76
CA GLU A 104 12.07 -1.43 -1.01
C GLU A 104 10.99 -0.56 -1.64
N LEU A 105 10.17 -1.10 -2.54
CA LEU A 105 9.05 -0.36 -3.10
C LEU A 105 8.03 0.02 -2.03
N VAL A 106 7.66 -0.90 -1.12
CA VAL A 106 6.80 -0.58 0.02
C VAL A 106 7.39 0.55 0.87
N LEU A 107 8.69 0.51 1.15
CA LEU A 107 9.36 1.56 1.91
C LEU A 107 9.33 2.89 1.19
N ASP A 108 9.70 2.93 -0.10
CA ASP A 108 9.68 4.14 -0.90
C ASP A 108 8.28 4.78 -0.92
N ARG A 109 7.26 3.96 -1.09
CA ARG A 109 5.85 4.38 -1.06
C ARG A 109 5.39 4.89 0.30
N ALA A 110 5.77 4.20 1.38
CA ALA A 110 5.47 4.63 2.74
C ALA A 110 6.13 5.97 3.08
N MET A 111 7.38 6.18 2.64
CA MET A 111 8.10 7.43 2.83
C MET A 111 7.51 8.59 2.01
N ALA A 112 6.84 8.30 0.89
CA ALA A 112 6.17 9.30 0.05
C ALA A 112 4.83 9.81 0.61
N LEU A 113 4.29 9.20 1.68
CA LEU A 113 3.10 9.69 2.35
C LEU A 113 3.41 10.97 3.16
N ASP A 114 2.48 11.93 3.18
CA ASP A 114 2.61 13.21 3.90
C ASP A 114 2.14 13.08 5.36
N GLN A 115 2.73 12.12 6.08
CA GLN A 115 2.47 11.80 7.49
C GLN A 115 3.80 11.71 8.25
N ASP A 116 3.84 12.09 9.52
CA ASP A 116 5.09 12.03 10.30
C ASP A 116 5.43 10.59 10.71
N GLU A 117 4.42 9.80 11.07
CA GLU A 117 4.52 8.40 11.50
C GLU A 117 3.44 7.58 10.79
N LEU A 118 3.72 6.30 10.54
CA LEU A 118 2.76 5.31 10.05
C LEU A 118 2.56 4.23 11.11
N ASP A 119 1.30 3.94 11.41
CA ASP A 119 0.97 2.75 12.19
C ASP A 119 0.98 1.48 11.32
N LEU A 120 0.79 0.33 11.96
CA LEU A 120 0.82 -0.95 11.29
C LEU A 120 -0.30 -1.10 10.26
N ASP A 121 -1.49 -0.57 10.54
CA ASP A 121 -2.65 -0.73 9.66
C ASP A 121 -2.50 0.13 8.41
N ASP A 122 -1.99 1.36 8.54
CA ASP A 122 -1.57 2.20 7.42
C ASP A 122 -0.53 1.48 6.55
N LEU A 123 0.47 0.85 7.15
CA LEU A 123 1.51 0.12 6.42
C LEU A 123 0.94 -1.11 5.68
N LYS A 124 0.02 -1.86 6.29
CA LYS A 124 -0.67 -3.00 5.64
C LYS A 124 -1.36 -2.56 4.36
N TRP A 125 -2.03 -1.40 4.37
CA TRP A 125 -2.64 -0.84 3.17
C TRP A 125 -1.61 -0.50 2.08
N VAL A 126 -0.49 0.12 2.46
CA VAL A 126 0.61 0.39 1.49
C VAL A 126 1.13 -0.91 0.89
N VAL A 127 1.33 -1.96 1.69
CA VAL A 127 1.73 -3.29 1.20
C VAL A 127 0.71 -3.85 0.22
N LEU A 128 -0.58 -3.77 0.54
CA LEU A 128 -1.65 -4.29 -0.31
C LEU A 128 -1.70 -3.55 -1.66
N MET A 129 -1.60 -2.22 -1.65
CA MET A 129 -1.55 -1.39 -2.86
C MET A 129 -0.34 -1.73 -3.73
N VAL A 130 0.82 -1.94 -3.11
CA VAL A 130 2.03 -2.38 -3.83
C VAL A 130 1.79 -3.74 -4.49
N LEU A 131 1.32 -4.74 -3.74
CA LEU A 131 1.04 -6.08 -4.26
C LEU A 131 0.01 -6.06 -5.39
N PHE A 132 -1.05 -5.26 -5.26
CA PHE A 132 -2.09 -5.13 -6.29
C PHE A 132 -1.53 -4.62 -7.63
N ASN A 133 -0.54 -3.73 -7.59
CA ASN A 133 0.07 -3.17 -8.79
C ASN A 133 1.23 -4.03 -9.36
N GLN A 134 1.55 -5.18 -8.76
CA GLN A 134 2.59 -6.09 -9.25
C GLN A 134 2.03 -7.29 -10.02
N PRO A 135 2.58 -7.62 -11.21
CA PRO A 135 2.21 -8.83 -11.92
C PRO A 135 2.72 -10.08 -11.18
N GLY A 136 1.91 -11.13 -11.09
CA GLY A 136 2.32 -12.40 -10.47
C GLY A 136 2.28 -12.41 -8.94
N ALA A 137 1.75 -11.34 -8.32
CA ALA A 137 1.61 -11.20 -6.88
C ALA A 137 0.23 -11.65 -6.36
N GLU A 138 -0.60 -12.32 -7.16
CA GLU A 138 -2.00 -12.60 -6.83
C GLU A 138 -2.15 -13.46 -5.57
N ALA A 139 -1.26 -14.45 -5.38
CA ALA A 139 -1.25 -15.28 -4.17
C ALA A 139 -0.81 -14.50 -2.92
N ALA A 140 0.17 -13.62 -3.05
CA ALA A 140 0.64 -12.74 -1.97
C ALA A 140 -0.44 -11.72 -1.60
N TYR A 141 -1.10 -11.14 -2.60
CA TYR A 141 -2.24 -10.23 -2.44
C TYR A 141 -3.38 -10.89 -1.68
N ALA A 142 -3.86 -12.07 -2.11
CA ALA A 142 -4.96 -12.78 -1.44
C ALA A 142 -4.62 -13.19 0.00
N TRP A 143 -3.35 -13.54 0.27
CA TRP A 143 -2.89 -13.79 1.63
C TRP A 143 -2.95 -12.53 2.49
N MET A 144 -2.50 -11.39 1.95
CA MET A 144 -2.49 -10.12 2.68
C MET A 144 -3.90 -9.62 2.94
N GLU A 145 -4.77 -9.72 1.94
CA GLU A 145 -6.20 -9.42 2.06
C GLU A 145 -6.82 -10.22 3.21
N THR A 146 -6.59 -11.53 3.27
CA THR A 146 -7.06 -12.37 4.38
C THR A 146 -6.58 -11.84 5.74
N GLN A 147 -5.30 -11.47 5.86
CA GLN A 147 -4.75 -10.96 7.12
C GLN A 147 -5.34 -9.62 7.55
N MET A 148 -5.72 -8.75 6.61
CA MET A 148 -6.37 -7.48 6.92
C MET A 148 -7.77 -7.68 7.50
N PHE A 149 -8.52 -8.68 7.01
CA PHE A 149 -9.90 -8.92 7.41
C PHE A 149 -10.05 -9.95 8.55
N VAL A 150 -8.96 -10.57 9.03
CA VAL A 150 -9.00 -11.50 10.17
C VAL A 150 -9.46 -10.83 11.48
N ASP A 151 -9.33 -9.50 11.59
CA ASP A 151 -9.78 -8.73 12.75
C ASP A 151 -11.22 -8.18 12.62
N GLU A 152 -11.89 -8.35 11.48
CA GLU A 152 -13.31 -8.03 11.35
C GLU A 152 -14.16 -9.24 11.79
N PRO A 153 -14.97 -9.13 12.86
CA PRO A 153 -15.89 -10.20 13.20
C PRO A 153 -16.86 -10.40 12.03
N GLU A 154 -16.87 -11.60 11.43
CA GLU A 154 -17.86 -11.99 10.43
C GLU A 154 -19.25 -11.49 10.88
N PRO A 155 -19.97 -10.70 10.05
CA PRO A 155 -21.34 -10.34 10.38
C PRO A 155 -22.13 -11.64 10.45
N VAL A 156 -22.50 -12.02 11.66
CA VAL A 156 -23.30 -13.22 11.94
C VAL A 156 -24.66 -13.02 11.26
N HIS A 157 -24.83 -13.62 10.09
CA HIS A 157 -26.11 -13.69 9.38
C HIS A 157 -27.07 -14.69 10.01
#